data_AF-A0A1I2MEE9-F1
#
_entry.id   AF-A0A1I2MEE9-F1
#
_cell.length_a   1.000
_cell.length_b   1.000
_cell.length_c   1.000
_cell.angle_alpha   90.00
_cell.angle_beta   90.00
_cell.angle_gamma   90.00
#
_symmetry.space_group_name_H-M   'P 1'
#
loop_
_entity.id
_entity.type
_entity.pdbx_description
1 polymer ?
#
loop_
_entity_poly.entity_id
_entity_poly.type
_entity_poly.pdbx_seq_one_letter_code
_entity_poly.pdbx_strand_id
1 'polypeptide(L)'
;MENTKTTIMIRCALFTALIAIGAFIQVPVPYLDYFTLQFLFVILSGMILGPKYGAISVVIYVLMGLMGIPIFAAGGGIQYIFRPSFGYLLGFIAAAFTVGIVAKNIKANKFQSI
;
A
#
# COMPACT_ATOMS: atom_id res chain seq x y z
N MET A 1 14.44 -9.27 24.07
CA MET A 1 14.90 -8.36 23.00
C MET A 1 14.66 -9.05 21.67
N GLU A 2 13.93 -8.36 20.80
CA GLU A 2 14.08 -8.41 19.34
C GLU A 2 14.23 -9.76 18.65
N ASN A 3 13.09 -10.29 18.15
CA ASN A 3 13.12 -10.88 16.83
C ASN A 3 12.54 -9.83 15.86
N THR A 4 13.33 -8.80 15.57
CA THR A 4 12.93 -7.60 14.81
C THR A 4 12.29 -7.98 13.47
N LYS A 5 12.73 -9.10 12.90
CA LYS A 5 12.19 -9.69 11.66
C LYS A 5 10.70 -10.05 11.78
N THR A 6 10.29 -10.71 12.87
CA THR A 6 8.91 -11.13 13.07
C THR A 6 7.99 -9.93 13.28
N THR A 7 8.43 -8.94 14.05
CA THR A 7 7.68 -7.68 14.23
C THR A 7 7.50 -6.92 12.92
N ILE A 8 8.53 -6.87 12.06
CA ILE A 8 8.42 -6.26 10.73
C ILE A 8 7.42 -7.02 9.86
N MET A 9 7.49 -8.35 9.82
CA MET A 9 6.53 -9.17 9.06
C MET A 9 5.09 -8.93 9.51
N ILE A 10 4.85 -8.90 10.83
CA ILE A 10 3.51 -8.63 11.38
C ILE A 10 3.04 -7.23 10.97
N ARG A 11 3.90 -6.21 11.05
CA ARG A 11 3.56 -4.85 10.61
C ARG A 11 3.22 -4.80 9.12
N CYS A 12 4.00 -5.48 8.26
CA CYS A 12 3.69 -5.54 6.83
C CYS A 12 2.33 -6.22 6.58
N ALA A 13 2.06 -7.34 7.25
CA ALA A 13 0.79 -8.06 7.12
C ALA A 13 -0.40 -7.20 7.59
N LEU A 14 -0.25 -6.49 8.71
CA LEU A 14 -1.27 -5.57 9.22
C LEU A 14 -1.57 -4.45 8.22
N PHE A 15 -0.55 -3.80 7.66
CA PHE A 15 -0.76 -2.75 6.64
C PHE A 15 -1.39 -3.30 5.37
N THR A 16 -0.99 -4.50 4.95
CA THR A 16 -1.60 -5.18 3.81
C THR A 16 -3.10 -5.43 4.03
N ALA A 17 -3.47 -5.89 5.22
CA ALA A 17 -4.88 -6.08 5.60
C ALA A 17 -5.65 -4.75 5.65
N LEU A 18 -5.06 -3.69 6.19
CA LEU A 18 -5.67 -2.35 6.22
C LEU A 18 -5.89 -1.79 4.81
N ILE A 19 -4.92 -1.96 3.91
CA ILE A 19 -5.05 -1.59 2.49
C ILE A 19 -6.22 -2.35 1.85
N ALA A 20 -6.32 -3.65 2.10
CA ALA A 20 -7.43 -4.47 1.59
C ALA A 20 -8.79 -4.02 2.11
N ILE A 21 -8.92 -3.72 3.40
CA ILE A 21 -10.16 -3.18 3.98
C ILE A 21 -10.47 -1.80 3.39
N GLY A 22 -9.46 -0.95 3.21
CA GLY A 22 -9.60 0.38 2.60
C GLY A 22 -10.05 0.33 1.14
N ALA A 23 -9.80 -0.76 0.42
CA ALA A 23 -10.28 -0.95 -0.95
C ALA A 23 -11.80 -1.16 -1.03
N PHE A 24 -12.43 -1.70 0.02
CA PHE A 24 -13.90 -1.86 0.09
C PHE A 24 -14.62 -0.54 0.36
N ILE A 25 -13.98 0.41 1.06
CA ILE A 25 -14.55 1.73 1.32
C ILE A 25 -14.26 2.61 0.10
N GLN A 26 -15.14 2.46 -0.90
CA GLN A 26 -15.08 3.20 -2.15
C GLN A 26 -16.27 4.14 -2.30
N VAL A 27 -15.98 5.38 -2.66
CA VAL A 27 -17.00 6.37 -3.03
C VAL A 27 -17.04 6.42 -4.57
N PRO A 28 -18.19 6.11 -5.20
CA PRO A 28 -18.33 6.21 -6.64
C PRO A 28 -18.26 7.69 -7.03
N VAL A 29 -17.29 8.04 -7.88
CA VAL A 29 -17.10 9.42 -8.35
C VAL A 29 -17.58 9.49 -9.80
N PRO A 30 -18.42 10.46 -10.17
CA PRO A 30 -18.76 10.66 -11.58
C PRO A 30 -17.46 10.91 -12.38
N TYR A 31 -17.28 10.23 -13.52
CA TYR A 31 -16.12 10.31 -14.43
C TYR A 31 -14.82 9.59 -14.03
N LEU A 32 -14.65 9.14 -12.79
CA LEU A 32 -13.48 8.39 -12.33
C LEU A 32 -13.94 7.06 -11.74
N ASP A 33 -13.26 5.94 -12.05
CA ASP A 33 -13.63 4.58 -11.62
C ASP A 33 -14.13 4.55 -10.16
N TYR A 34 -13.22 4.69 -9.19
CA TYR A 34 -13.53 4.64 -7.76
C TYR A 34 -12.47 5.40 -6.95
N PHE A 35 -12.89 6.25 -6.01
CA PHE A 35 -12.00 6.80 -5.01
C PHE A 35 -12.10 5.97 -3.73
N THR A 36 -10.98 5.40 -3.28
CA THR A 36 -10.97 4.43 -2.18
C THR A 36 -10.10 4.90 -1.02
N LEU A 37 -10.42 4.45 0.20
CA LEU A 37 -9.56 4.68 1.37
C LEU A 37 -8.22 3.91 1.30
N GLN A 38 -8.09 2.99 0.36
CA GLN A 38 -6.85 2.26 0.11
C GLN A 38 -5.63 3.18 -0.05
N PHE A 39 -5.80 4.32 -0.74
CA PHE A 39 -4.73 5.29 -0.97
C PHE A 39 -4.13 5.83 0.34
N LEU A 40 -4.98 6.11 1.33
CA LEU A 40 -4.56 6.59 2.64
C LEU A 40 -3.64 5.57 3.32
N PHE A 41 -4.04 4.29 3.31
CA PHE A 41 -3.26 3.21 3.92
C PHE A 41 -1.96 2.91 3.16
N VAL A 42 -1.94 3.06 1.83
CA VAL A 42 -0.73 2.96 1.01
C VAL A 42 0.29 4.01 1.43
N ILE A 43 -0.12 5.27 1.56
CA ILE A 43 0.76 6.37 2.00
C ILE A 43 1.25 6.11 3.43
N LEU A 44 0.35 5.76 4.36
CA LEU A 44 0.70 5.43 5.74
C LEU A 44 1.71 4.28 5.83
N SER A 45 1.57 3.26 4.98
CA SER A 45 2.52 2.15 4.92
C SER A 45 3.92 2.64 4.55
N GLY A 46 4.04 3.53 3.56
CA GLY A 46 5.32 4.16 3.19
C GLY A 46 5.90 5.01 4.32
N MET A 47 5.07 5.81 4.99
CA MET A 47 5.50 6.71 6.07
C MET A 47 5.96 5.96 7.33
N ILE A 48 5.25 4.90 7.72
CA ILE A 48 5.47 4.21 9.00
C ILE A 48 6.49 3.08 8.85
N LEU A 49 6.41 2.27 7.80
CA LEU A 49 7.31 1.13 7.57
C LEU A 49 8.58 1.54 6.80
N GLY A 50 8.57 2.72 6.16
CA GLY A 50 9.66 3.20 5.32
C GLY A 50 9.59 2.65 3.88
N PRO A 51 10.56 3.00 3.04
CA PRO A 51 10.45 2.82 1.59
C PRO A 51 10.45 1.36 1.16
N LYS A 52 11.30 0.51 1.75
CA LYS A 52 11.36 -0.92 1.40
C LYS A 52 10.12 -1.67 1.90
N TYR A 53 9.83 -1.59 3.19
CA TYR A 53 8.77 -2.40 3.82
C TYR A 53 7.36 -1.90 3.50
N GLY A 54 7.18 -0.59 3.28
CA GLY A 54 5.92 -0.03 2.76
C GLY A 54 5.62 -0.55 1.36
N ALA A 55 6.59 -0.47 0.43
CA ALA A 55 6.42 -1.01 -0.92
C ALA A 55 6.17 -2.53 -0.91
N ILE A 56 6.86 -3.29 -0.07
CA ILE A 56 6.63 -4.74 0.08
C ILE A 56 5.19 -5.03 0.52
N SER A 57 4.62 -4.25 1.46
CA SER A 57 3.24 -4.44 1.93
C SER A 57 2.23 -4.23 0.79
N VAL A 58 2.44 -3.19 -0.03
CA VAL A 58 1.59 -2.93 -1.21
C VAL A 58 1.76 -4.02 -2.26
N VAL A 59 2.98 -4.50 -2.51
CA VAL A 59 3.23 -5.61 -3.44
C VAL A 59 2.52 -6.88 -2.99
N ILE A 60 2.57 -7.23 -1.69
CA ILE A 60 1.87 -8.39 -1.14
C ILE A 60 0.36 -8.24 -1.36
N TYR A 61 -0.20 -7.04 -1.14
CA TYR A 61 -1.60 -6.75 -1.44
C TYR A 61 -1.94 -7.03 -2.92
N VAL A 62 -1.13 -6.53 -3.85
CA VAL A 62 -1.34 -6.75 -5.29
C VAL A 62 -1.26 -8.24 -5.63
N LEU A 63 -0.24 -8.95 -5.13
CA LEU A 63 -0.07 -10.38 -5.38
C LEU A 63 -1.26 -11.19 -4.85
N MET A 64 -1.73 -10.91 -3.63
CA MET A 64 -2.89 -11.58 -3.06
C MET A 64 -4.17 -11.36 -3.88
N GLY A 65 -4.39 -10.14 -4.38
CA GLY A 65 -5.55 -9.86 -5.21
C GLY A 65 -5.47 -10.51 -6.59
N LEU A 66 -4.25 -10.62 -7.15
CA LEU A 66 -4.01 -11.35 -8.40
C LEU A 66 -4.20 -12.87 -8.24
N MET A 67 -3.89 -13.43 -7.07
CA MET A 67 -4.13 -14.86 -6.77
C MET A 67 -5.61 -15.26 -6.73
N GLY A 68 -6.55 -14.30 -6.88
CA GLY A 68 -7.99 -14.59 -6.94
C GLY A 68 -8.78 -14.14 -5.72
N ILE A 69 -8.12 -13.55 -4.72
CA ILE A 69 -8.83 -13.01 -3.57
C ILE A 69 -9.53 -11.71 -4.00
N PRO A 70 -10.86 -11.57 -3.80
CA PRO A 70 -11.61 -10.38 -4.19
C PRO A 70 -11.39 -9.22 -3.21
N ILE A 71 -10.13 -8.74 -3.13
CA ILE A 71 -9.70 -7.62 -2.30
C ILE A 71 -9.49 -6.33 -3.09
N PHE A 72 -9.69 -6.35 -4.41
CA PHE A 72 -9.67 -5.15 -5.23
C PHE A 72 -11.06 -4.50 -5.25
N ALA A 73 -11.08 -3.17 -5.35
CA ALA A 73 -12.31 -2.37 -5.37
C ALA A 73 -13.34 -2.82 -6.43
N ALA A 74 -12.86 -3.37 -7.55
CA ALA A 74 -13.68 -3.86 -8.66
C ALA A 74 -13.62 -5.40 -8.83
N GLY A 75 -13.35 -6.16 -7.76
CA GLY A 75 -13.35 -7.63 -7.75
C GLY A 75 -12.00 -8.24 -7.37
N GLY A 76 -11.58 -9.29 -8.07
CA GLY A 76 -10.30 -9.97 -7.84
C GLY A 76 -9.93 -10.90 -8.98
N GLY A 77 -8.67 -11.37 -8.97
CA GLY A 77 -8.15 -12.37 -9.90
C GLY A 77 -7.25 -11.83 -11.01
N ILE A 78 -6.60 -12.77 -11.71
CA ILE A 78 -5.64 -12.51 -12.79
C ILE A 78 -6.22 -11.65 -13.93
N GLN A 79 -7.53 -11.73 -14.17
CA GLN A 79 -8.20 -10.92 -15.19
C GLN A 79 -8.12 -9.41 -14.89
N TYR A 80 -7.85 -9.04 -13.64
CA TYR A 80 -7.67 -7.65 -13.24
C TYR A 80 -6.47 -6.99 -13.92
N ILE A 81 -5.46 -7.76 -14.38
CA ILE A 81 -4.28 -7.24 -15.10
C ILE A 81 -4.69 -6.53 -16.40
N PHE A 82 -5.78 -6.97 -17.05
CA PHE A 82 -6.26 -6.37 -18.30
C PHE A 82 -7.12 -5.10 -18.07
N ARG A 83 -7.35 -4.70 -16.82
CA ARG A 83 -8.11 -3.48 -16.51
C ARG A 83 -7.19 -2.26 -16.45
N PRO A 84 -7.63 -1.10 -16.96
CA PRO A 84 -6.91 0.17 -16.79
C PRO A 84 -6.61 0.48 -15.31
N SER A 85 -7.52 0.08 -14.43
CA SER A 85 -7.44 0.24 -12.97
C SER A 85 -6.20 -0.47 -12.37
N PHE A 86 -5.62 -1.47 -13.03
CA PHE A 86 -4.39 -2.12 -12.57
C PHE A 86 -3.18 -1.18 -12.58
N GLY A 87 -3.12 -0.23 -13.51
CA GLY A 87 -2.05 0.79 -13.54
C GLY A 87 -2.00 1.61 -12.25
N TYR A 88 -3.15 1.81 -11.60
CA TYR A 88 -3.23 2.51 -10.32
C TYR A 88 -2.58 1.73 -9.17
N LEU A 89 -2.70 0.39 -9.17
CA LEU A 89 -2.03 -0.48 -8.20
C LEU A 89 -0.50 -0.44 -8.35
N LEU A 90 0.00 -0.40 -9.59
CA LEU A 90 1.44 -0.20 -9.85
C LEU A 90 1.88 1.19 -9.37
N GLY A 91 1.07 2.22 -9.61
CA GLY A 91 1.27 3.56 -9.09
C GLY A 91 1.33 3.61 -7.56
N PHE A 92 0.53 2.80 -6.86
CA PHE A 92 0.57 2.67 -5.40
C PHE A 92 1.87 2.10 -4.86
N ILE A 93 2.47 1.13 -5.56
CA ILE A 93 3.77 0.59 -5.18
C ILE A 93 4.82 1.70 -5.29
N ALA A 94 4.82 2.45 -6.39
CA ALA A 94 5.71 3.58 -6.57
C ALA A 94 5.47 4.68 -5.52
N ALA A 95 4.21 4.99 -5.22
CA ALA A 95 3.83 5.99 -4.22
C ALA A 95 4.30 5.60 -2.81
N ALA A 96 4.08 4.36 -2.37
CA ALA A 96 4.56 3.90 -1.06
C ALA A 96 6.09 3.98 -0.95
N PHE A 97 6.79 3.67 -2.05
CA PHE A 97 8.24 3.77 -2.11
C PHE A 97 8.74 5.23 -2.02
N THR A 98 8.19 6.13 -2.83
CA THR A 98 8.59 7.55 -2.85
C THR A 98 8.25 8.25 -1.54
N VAL A 99 7.04 8.04 -1.02
CA VAL A 99 6.62 8.55 0.30
C VAL A 99 7.54 8.03 1.40
N GLY A 100 7.92 6.75 1.35
CA GLY A 100 8.86 6.19 2.32
C GLY A 100 10.25 6.82 2.26
N ILE A 101 10.76 7.16 1.06
CA ILE A 101 12.04 7.87 0.91
C ILE A 101 11.93 9.26 1.54
N VAL A 102 10.88 10.00 1.21
CA VAL A 102 10.64 11.35 1.74
C VAL A 102 10.52 11.31 3.26
N ALA A 103 9.72 10.39 3.81
CA ALA A 103 9.56 10.22 5.25
C ALA A 103 10.87 9.87 5.97
N LYS A 104 11.72 9.04 5.34
CA LYS A 104 13.06 8.71 5.86
C LYS A 104 13.95 9.95 5.90
N ASN A 105 13.96 10.75 4.84
CA ASN A 105 14.77 11.97 4.75
C ASN A 105 14.31 13.05 5.74
N ILE A 106 13.00 13.20 5.96
CA ILE A 106 12.46 14.13 6.97
C ILE A 106 12.91 13.73 8.38
N LYS A 107 12.85 12.43 8.72
CA LYS A 107 13.34 11.94 10.02
C LYS A 107 14.85 12.17 10.19
N ALA A 108 15.64 12.00 9.13
CA ALA A 108 17.08 12.25 9.17
C ALA A 108 17.40 13.74 9.41
N ASN A 109 16.71 14.64 8.72
CA ASN A 109 16.90 16.10 8.90
C ASN A 109 16.50 16.58 10.30
N LYS A 110 15.46 15.98 10.90
CA LYS A 110 15.01 16.35 12.25
C LYS A 110 16.03 15.98 13.35
N PHE A 111 16.96 15.06 13.07
CA PHE A 111 18.02 14.65 13.99
C PHE A 111 19.31 15.45 13.82
N GLN A 112 19.52 16.12 12.67
CA GLN A 112 20.68 17.01 12.46
C GLN A 112 20.44 18.44 12.94
N SER A 113 19.20 18.78 13.31
CA SER A 113 18.78 20.10 13.77
C SER A 113 18.73 20.22 15.31
N ILE A 114 19.26 19.23 16.05
CA ILE A 114 19.36 19.19 17.52
C ILE A 114 20.82 18.96 17.87
#